data_AF-A0A7R7WWS0-F1
#
_entry.id   AF-A0A7R7WWS0-F1
#
_cell.length_a   1.000
_cell.length_b   1.000
_cell.length_c   1.000
_cell.angle_alpha   90.00
_cell.angle_beta   90.00
_cell.angle_gamma   90.00
#
_symmetry.space_group_name_H-M   'P 1'
#
loop_
_entity.id
_entity.type
_entity.pdbx_description
1 polymer ?
#
loop_
_entity_poly.entity_id
_entity_poly.type
_entity_poly.pdbx_seq_one_letter_code
_entity_poly.pdbx_strand_id
1 'polypeptide(L)'
;MANQSPLRIAVLINTPPGNEFWNDVRGSYQDAFDVIAPNAKVDMYDPVFEGSFPDPQEYDLIVLSGGKADASSSEPWVLGVLDFLRRTARESPKTKILGICWGHQAISRAFGGEVRAVPTGPIAGLEDVKLTEAGMKFFSTRSGVKTYRLPEFHVREVARAPFWSKRI
;
A
#
# COMPACT_ATOMS: atom_id res chain seq x y z
N MET A 1 -17.48 17.22 -23.04
CA MET A 1 -16.82 16.22 -22.17
C MET A 1 -16.70 16.86 -20.81
N ALA A 2 -17.23 16.26 -19.74
CA ALA A 2 -17.14 16.86 -18.41
C ALA A 2 -15.67 16.96 -18.01
N ASN A 3 -15.21 18.17 -17.66
CA ASN A 3 -13.87 18.42 -17.17
C ASN A 3 -13.77 17.80 -15.78
N GLN A 4 -13.41 16.52 -15.70
CA GLN A 4 -13.19 15.86 -14.41
C GLN A 4 -11.98 16.53 -13.75
N SER A 5 -12.15 16.97 -12.51
CA SER A 5 -11.05 17.47 -11.70
C SER A 5 -9.92 16.43 -11.67
N PRO A 6 -8.65 16.86 -11.64
CA PRO A 6 -7.54 15.92 -11.63
C PRO A 6 -7.59 15.00 -10.40
N LEU A 7 -7.22 13.74 -10.58
CA LEU A 7 -7.09 12.77 -9.49
C LEU A 7 -6.13 13.31 -8.43
N ARG A 8 -6.52 13.23 -7.15
CA ARG A 8 -5.67 13.64 -6.03
C ARG A 8 -5.18 12.39 -5.31
N ILE A 9 -3.87 12.20 -5.28
CA ILE A 9 -3.21 11.01 -4.76
C ILE A 9 -2.26 11.42 -3.65
N ALA A 10 -2.41 10.82 -2.47
CA ALA A 10 -1.44 10.94 -1.39
C ALA A 10 -0.60 9.67 -1.31
N VAL A 11 0.72 9.80 -1.24
CA VAL A 11 1.66 8.69 -1.05
C VAL A 11 2.35 8.82 0.30
N LEU A 12 2.11 7.87 1.20
CA LEU A 12 2.78 7.76 2.50
C LEU A 12 4.05 6.94 2.32
N ILE A 13 5.21 7.58 2.52
CA ILE A 13 6.53 6.98 2.39
C ILE A 13 6.92 6.32 3.72
N ASN A 14 6.69 5.02 3.84
CA ASN A 14 6.89 4.24 5.07
C ASN A 14 8.34 3.76 5.27
N THR A 15 9.30 4.63 4.93
CA THR A 15 10.73 4.39 5.06
C THR A 15 11.37 5.64 5.66
N PRO A 16 12.37 5.53 6.55
CA PRO A 16 13.06 6.69 7.11
C PRO A 16 13.63 7.63 6.02
N PRO A 17 13.50 8.95 6.17
CA PRO A 17 14.02 9.94 5.21
C PRO A 17 15.55 10.07 5.25
N GLY A 18 16.09 10.90 4.35
CA GLY A 18 17.49 11.33 4.41
C GLY A 18 18.51 10.35 3.81
N ASN A 19 18.06 9.40 2.98
CA ASN A 19 18.92 8.46 2.26
C ASN A 19 18.48 8.30 0.80
N GLU A 20 19.38 7.78 -0.04
CA GLU A 20 19.14 7.58 -1.48
C GLU A 20 17.90 6.71 -1.74
N PHE A 21 17.74 5.62 -0.98
CA PHE A 21 16.59 4.75 -1.11
C PHE A 21 15.25 5.46 -0.86
N TRP A 22 15.19 6.44 0.05
CA TRP A 22 13.99 7.25 0.27
C TRP A 22 13.67 8.13 -0.95
N ASN A 23 14.69 8.72 -1.58
CA ASN A 23 14.52 9.50 -2.81
C ASN A 23 14.08 8.60 -3.97
N ASP A 24 14.66 7.40 -4.09
CA ASP A 24 14.31 6.42 -5.12
C ASP A 24 12.86 5.97 -5.00
N VAL A 25 12.39 5.67 -3.79
CA VAL A 25 11.00 5.30 -3.55
C VAL A 25 10.07 6.43 -4.00
N ARG A 26 10.36 7.67 -3.63
CA ARG A 26 9.56 8.84 -4.05
C ARG A 26 9.54 9.00 -5.57
N GLY A 27 10.72 8.97 -6.20
CA GLY A 27 10.86 9.03 -7.66
C GLY A 27 10.05 7.93 -8.34
N SER A 28 10.13 6.69 -7.86
CA SER A 28 9.42 5.56 -8.44
C SER A 28 7.89 5.71 -8.45
N TYR A 29 7.30 6.30 -7.39
CA TYR A 29 5.87 6.58 -7.36
C TYR A 29 5.50 7.73 -8.30
N GLN A 30 6.32 8.78 -8.36
CA GLN A 30 6.12 9.89 -9.29
C GLN A 30 6.14 9.38 -10.73
N ASP A 31 7.19 8.67 -11.12
CA ASP A 31 7.35 8.13 -12.48
C ASP A 31 6.18 7.20 -12.84
N ALA A 32 5.76 6.34 -11.92
CA ALA A 32 4.63 5.44 -12.14
C ALA A 32 3.33 6.21 -12.40
N PHE A 33 3.04 7.25 -11.61
CA PHE A 33 1.82 8.05 -11.77
C PHE A 33 1.87 8.98 -12.99
N ASP A 34 3.04 9.52 -13.33
CA ASP A 34 3.22 10.34 -14.53
C ASP A 34 2.91 9.55 -15.81
N VAL A 35 3.23 8.25 -15.82
CA VAL A 35 2.92 7.36 -16.96
C VAL A 35 1.43 7.04 -17.06
N ILE A 36 0.77 6.72 -15.95
CA ILE A 36 -0.61 6.19 -15.98
C ILE A 36 -1.69 7.27 -15.80
N ALA A 37 -1.36 8.39 -15.16
CA ALA A 37 -2.27 9.46 -14.80
C ALA A 37 -1.52 10.82 -14.81
N PRO A 38 -1.05 11.30 -15.97
CA PRO A 38 -0.17 12.47 -16.09
C PRO A 38 -0.76 13.79 -15.57
N ASN A 39 -2.08 13.86 -15.40
CA ASN A 39 -2.75 15.04 -14.84
C ASN A 39 -2.96 14.92 -13.32
N ALA A 40 -2.69 13.78 -12.70
CA ALA A 40 -2.90 13.58 -11.27
C ALA A 40 -2.02 14.53 -10.44
N LYS A 41 -2.57 14.99 -9.32
CA LYS A 41 -1.81 15.68 -8.28
C LYS A 41 -1.34 14.65 -7.28
N VAL A 42 -0.03 14.48 -7.17
CA VAL A 42 0.61 13.51 -6.28
C VAL A 42 1.31 14.28 -5.17
N ASP A 43 0.83 14.10 -3.94
CA ASP A 43 1.44 14.66 -2.73
C ASP A 43 2.09 13.53 -1.92
N MET A 44 3.25 13.77 -1.34
CA MET A 44 4.00 12.74 -0.60
C MET A 44 4.18 13.14 0.85
N TYR A 45 3.87 12.19 1.75
CA TYR A 45 3.85 12.37 3.20
C TYR A 45 4.87 11.46 3.89
N ASP A 46 5.41 11.93 5.01
CA ASP A 46 6.36 11.19 5.85
C ASP A 46 5.72 10.86 7.21
N PRO A 47 5.06 9.70 7.33
CA PRO A 47 4.52 9.26 8.61
C PRO A 47 5.59 8.80 9.59
N VAL A 48 6.83 8.56 9.15
CA VAL A 48 7.89 7.93 9.94
C VAL A 48 8.60 8.95 10.82
N PHE A 49 9.07 10.05 10.22
CA PHE A 49 9.85 11.07 10.94
C PHE A 49 9.04 12.31 11.25
N GLU A 50 8.32 12.86 10.25
CA GLU A 50 7.49 14.06 10.46
C GLU A 50 6.17 13.73 11.17
N GLY A 51 5.70 12.48 11.08
CA GLY A 51 4.35 12.11 11.51
C GLY A 51 3.28 12.82 10.69
N SER A 52 3.59 13.17 9.44
CA SER A 52 2.70 13.91 8.56
C SER A 52 1.71 12.97 7.87
N PHE A 53 0.43 13.34 7.87
CA PHE A 53 -0.67 12.58 7.27
C PHE A 53 -1.58 13.53 6.46
N PRO A 54 -2.14 13.09 5.33
CA PRO A 54 -3.13 13.87 4.59
C PRO A 54 -4.47 13.95 5.34
N ASP A 55 -5.30 14.95 5.04
CA ASP A 55 -6.74 14.83 5.27
C ASP A 55 -7.31 13.87 4.23
N PRO A 56 -7.82 12.68 4.61
CA PRO A 56 -8.24 11.69 3.63
C PRO A 56 -9.39 12.15 2.74
N GLN A 57 -10.21 13.12 3.17
CA GLN A 57 -11.34 13.64 2.39
C GLN A 57 -10.88 14.44 1.17
N GLU A 58 -9.64 14.93 1.16
CA GLU A 58 -9.06 15.72 0.07
C GLU A 58 -8.49 14.86 -1.07
N TYR A 59 -8.43 13.54 -0.88
CA TYR A 59 -7.76 12.60 -1.80
C TYR A 59 -8.70 11.51 -2.30
N ASP A 60 -8.56 11.16 -3.58
CA ASP A 60 -9.25 10.02 -4.20
C ASP A 60 -8.58 8.70 -3.83
N LEU A 61 -7.24 8.73 -3.72
CA LEU A 61 -6.40 7.57 -3.45
C LEU A 61 -5.31 7.91 -2.43
N ILE A 62 -5.14 7.02 -1.47
CA ILE A 62 -4.02 7.01 -0.54
C ILE A 62 -3.21 5.74 -0.76
N VAL A 63 -1.92 5.90 -1.01
CA VAL A 63 -0.98 4.80 -1.26
C VAL A 63 -0.01 4.71 -0.10
N LEU A 64 0.18 3.51 0.44
CA LEU A 64 1.20 3.21 1.44
C LEU A 64 2.35 2.47 0.74
N SER A 65 3.54 3.07 0.76
CA SER A 65 4.73 2.45 0.19
C SER A 65 5.16 1.18 0.93
N GLY A 66 6.12 0.48 0.33
CA GLY A 66 6.93 -0.50 1.04
C GLY A 66 7.83 0.15 2.09
N GLY A 67 8.53 -0.68 2.85
CA GLY A 67 9.42 -0.27 3.92
C GLY A 67 10.14 -1.47 4.53
N LYS A 68 11.26 -1.20 5.21
CA LYS A 68 12.09 -2.23 5.86
C LYS A 68 11.69 -2.48 7.32
N ALA A 69 10.84 -1.64 7.89
CA ALA A 69 10.42 -1.73 9.28
C ALA A 69 9.49 -2.92 9.53
N ASP A 70 9.29 -3.27 10.81
CA ASP A 70 8.33 -4.28 11.19
C ASP A 70 6.92 -3.68 11.28
N ALA A 71 6.04 -4.02 10.32
CA ALA A 71 4.65 -3.57 10.32
C ALA A 71 3.84 -4.06 11.54
N SER A 72 4.33 -5.07 12.26
CA SER A 72 3.74 -5.59 13.50
C SER A 72 4.29 -4.94 14.77
N SER A 73 5.29 -4.06 14.67
CA SER A 73 5.89 -3.38 15.83
C SER A 73 4.90 -2.46 16.56
N SER A 74 5.27 -2.11 17.80
CA SER A 74 4.54 -1.11 18.60
C SER A 74 5.22 0.25 18.59
N GLU A 75 6.06 0.52 17.57
CA GLU A 75 6.66 1.84 17.42
C GLU A 75 5.57 2.90 17.20
N PRO A 76 5.70 4.11 17.79
CA PRO A 76 4.64 5.12 17.73
C PRO A 76 4.17 5.47 16.33
N TRP A 77 5.09 5.59 15.36
CA TRP A 77 4.76 5.91 13.98
C TRP A 77 3.95 4.80 13.29
N VAL A 78 4.28 3.52 13.58
CA VAL A 78 3.53 2.37 13.05
C VAL A 78 2.11 2.40 13.59
N LEU A 79 1.95 2.60 14.91
CA LEU A 79 0.63 2.73 15.54
C LEU A 79 -0.16 3.92 14.97
N GLY A 80 0.52 5.04 14.69
CA GLY A 80 -0.05 6.20 14.03
C GLY A 80 -0.60 5.89 12.63
N VAL A 81 0.16 5.15 11.82
CA VAL A 81 -0.30 4.69 10.49
C VAL A 81 -1.53 3.78 10.63
N LEU A 82 -1.55 2.84 11.59
CA LEU A 82 -2.71 1.97 11.79
C LEU A 82 -3.96 2.73 12.23
N ASP A 83 -3.81 3.73 13.11
CA ASP A 83 -4.91 4.59 13.52
C ASP A 83 -5.42 5.43 12.35
N PHE A 84 -4.51 6.04 11.57
CA PHE A 84 -4.83 6.78 10.37
C PHE A 84 -5.63 5.95 9.35
N LEU A 85 -5.23 4.69 9.11
CA LEU A 85 -5.95 3.76 8.23
C LEU A 85 -7.37 3.49 8.73
N ARG A 86 -7.55 3.25 10.05
CA ARG A 86 -8.87 3.01 10.65
C ARG A 86 -9.77 4.24 10.57
N ARG A 87 -9.24 5.43 10.85
CA ARG A 87 -9.96 6.70 10.73
C ARG A 87 -10.37 6.95 9.28
N THR A 88 -9.45 6.80 8.33
CA THR A 88 -9.73 6.95 6.90
C THR A 88 -10.89 6.07 6.45
N ALA A 89 -10.86 4.78 6.80
CA ALA A 89 -11.93 3.85 6.42
C ALA A 89 -13.30 4.20 7.05
N ARG A 90 -13.30 4.79 8.25
CA ARG A 90 -14.53 5.19 8.96
C ARG A 90 -15.10 6.52 8.44
N GLU A 91 -14.23 7.50 8.23
CA GLU A 91 -14.60 8.91 8.03
C GLU A 91 -14.62 9.30 6.55
N SER A 92 -13.84 8.61 5.70
CA SER A 92 -13.68 8.93 4.29
C SER A 92 -13.91 7.71 3.38
N PRO A 93 -15.12 7.12 3.37
CA PRO A 93 -15.41 5.86 2.68
C PRO A 93 -15.28 5.92 1.15
N LYS A 94 -15.20 7.14 0.58
CA LYS A 94 -14.97 7.34 -0.86
C LYS A 94 -13.48 7.21 -1.23
N THR A 95 -12.59 7.55 -0.30
CA THR A 95 -11.13 7.51 -0.47
C THR A 95 -10.66 6.07 -0.55
N LYS A 96 -9.92 5.73 -1.61
CA LYS A 96 -9.35 4.39 -1.79
C LYS A 96 -8.01 4.29 -1.09
N ILE A 97 -7.70 3.10 -0.57
CA ILE A 97 -6.43 2.81 0.07
C ILE A 97 -5.75 1.67 -0.68
N LEU A 98 -4.50 1.88 -1.09
CA LEU A 98 -3.63 0.89 -1.70
C LEU A 98 -2.38 0.71 -0.83
N GLY A 99 -1.96 -0.52 -0.58
CA GLY A 99 -0.73 -0.80 0.15
C GLY A 99 0.19 -1.71 -0.64
N ILE A 100 1.47 -1.37 -0.71
CA ILE A 100 2.51 -2.14 -1.40
C ILE A 100 3.50 -2.66 -0.36
N CYS A 101 3.82 -3.96 -0.38
CA CYS A 101 4.75 -4.60 0.58
C CYS A 101 4.39 -4.23 2.04
N TRP A 102 5.24 -3.51 2.77
CA TRP A 102 4.92 -3.04 4.13
C TRP A 102 3.53 -2.37 4.25
N GLY A 103 3.13 -1.57 3.27
CA GLY A 103 1.81 -0.93 3.25
C GLY A 103 0.65 -1.93 3.27
N HIS A 104 0.74 -3.06 2.55
CA HIS A 104 -0.32 -4.07 2.56
C HIS A 104 -0.40 -4.82 3.91
N GLN A 105 0.75 -5.00 4.56
CA GLN A 105 0.84 -5.59 5.89
C GLN A 105 0.20 -4.66 6.93
N ALA A 106 0.52 -3.36 6.88
CA ALA A 106 -0.07 -2.34 7.74
C ALA A 106 -1.59 -2.27 7.59
N ILE A 107 -2.10 -2.24 6.34
CA ILE A 107 -3.55 -2.32 6.07
C ILE A 107 -4.16 -3.58 6.69
N SER A 108 -3.54 -4.74 6.45
CA SER A 108 -4.04 -6.01 6.99
C SER A 108 -4.11 -5.98 8.51
N ARG A 109 -3.05 -5.52 9.18
CA ARG A 109 -2.99 -5.39 10.64
C ARG A 109 -4.01 -4.37 11.17
N ALA A 110 -4.18 -3.23 10.50
CA ALA A 110 -5.13 -2.19 10.91
C ALA A 110 -6.55 -2.75 11.01
N PHE A 111 -6.92 -3.67 10.10
CA PHE A 111 -8.24 -4.27 10.00
C PHE A 111 -8.35 -5.68 10.59
N GLY A 112 -7.44 -6.07 11.50
CA GLY A 112 -7.55 -7.30 12.30
C GLY A 112 -6.96 -8.56 11.66
N GLY A 113 -6.22 -8.40 10.56
CA GLY A 113 -5.33 -9.41 10.03
C GLY A 113 -4.08 -9.60 10.91
N GLU A 114 -3.34 -10.67 10.62
CA GLU A 114 -2.14 -11.08 11.35
C GLU A 114 -0.93 -11.00 10.43
N VAL A 115 0.11 -10.27 10.87
CA VAL A 115 1.40 -10.16 10.20
C VAL A 115 2.43 -10.87 11.05
N ARG A 116 3.24 -11.73 10.44
CA ARG A 116 4.32 -12.47 11.13
C ARG A 116 5.55 -12.57 10.26
N ALA A 117 6.68 -12.96 10.86
CA ALA A 117 7.88 -13.34 10.11
C ALA A 117 7.60 -14.55 9.21
N VAL A 118 8.16 -14.57 8.00
CA VAL A 118 8.03 -15.70 7.09
C VAL A 118 8.68 -16.93 7.75
N PRO A 119 7.96 -18.05 7.94
CA PRO A 119 8.49 -19.21 8.68
C PRO A 119 9.75 -19.83 8.06
N THR A 120 9.90 -19.71 6.73
CA THR A 120 11.03 -20.25 5.97
C THR A 120 12.20 -19.26 5.83
N GLY A 121 12.10 -18.09 6.47
CA GLY A 121 13.08 -17.01 6.34
C GLY A 121 12.78 -16.02 5.20
N PRO A 122 13.66 -15.04 4.97
CA PRO A 122 13.48 -14.00 3.95
C PRO A 122 13.19 -14.53 2.55
N ILE A 123 12.26 -13.91 1.84
CA ILE A 123 11.98 -14.14 0.43
C ILE A 123 12.64 -13.01 -0.38
N ALA A 124 13.43 -13.39 -1.39
CA ALA A 124 14.06 -12.50 -2.34
C ALA A 124 14.16 -13.22 -3.70
N GLY A 125 13.11 -13.13 -4.52
CA GLY A 125 13.02 -13.93 -5.74
C GLY A 125 11.80 -13.64 -6.60
N LEU A 126 11.68 -14.40 -7.69
CA LEU A 126 10.48 -14.39 -8.54
C LEU A 126 9.54 -15.48 -8.07
N GLU A 127 8.38 -15.09 -7.56
CA GLU A 127 7.37 -16.00 -7.02
C GLU A 127 6.13 -16.08 -7.92
N ASP A 128 5.49 -17.24 -7.92
CA ASP A 128 4.24 -17.49 -8.64
C ASP A 128 3.04 -17.17 -7.73
N VAL A 129 2.44 -16.00 -7.93
CA VAL A 129 1.24 -15.57 -7.22
C VAL A 129 0.01 -16.11 -7.93
N LYS A 130 -0.64 -17.11 -7.33
CA LYS A 130 -1.93 -17.63 -7.80
C LYS A 130 -3.03 -16.61 -7.51
N LEU A 131 -3.78 -16.23 -8.53
CA LEU A 131 -4.88 -15.30 -8.40
C LEU A 131 -6.11 -15.99 -7.80
N THR A 132 -6.78 -15.28 -6.90
CA THR A 132 -8.16 -15.60 -6.50
C THR A 132 -9.13 -15.24 -7.63
N GLU A 133 -10.41 -15.62 -7.53
CA GLU A 133 -11.44 -15.19 -8.48
C GLU A 133 -11.53 -13.65 -8.58
N ALA A 134 -11.51 -12.97 -7.44
CA ALA A 134 -11.47 -11.51 -7.38
C ALA A 134 -10.20 -10.95 -8.06
N GLY A 135 -9.04 -11.57 -7.84
CA GLY A 135 -7.79 -11.21 -8.48
C GLY A 135 -7.83 -11.39 -10.00
N MET A 136 -8.38 -12.50 -10.50
CA MET A 136 -8.56 -12.75 -11.94
C MET A 136 -9.48 -11.71 -12.58
N LYS A 137 -10.54 -11.31 -11.88
CA LYS A 137 -11.46 -10.25 -12.34
C LYS A 137 -10.80 -8.88 -12.33
N PHE A 138 -10.04 -8.55 -11.29
CA PHE A 138 -9.36 -7.26 -11.16
C PHE A 138 -8.25 -7.10 -12.19
N PHE A 139 -7.44 -8.13 -12.38
CA PHE A 139 -6.31 -8.15 -13.32
C PHE A 139 -6.69 -8.75 -14.69
N SER A 140 -7.94 -8.60 -15.14
CA SER A 140 -8.44 -9.22 -16.37
C SER A 140 -7.87 -8.62 -17.67
N THR A 141 -6.64 -8.10 -17.66
CA THR A 141 -5.95 -7.52 -18.81
C THR A 141 -5.72 -8.53 -19.94
N ARG A 142 -5.79 -9.83 -19.63
CA ARG A 142 -5.78 -10.93 -20.60
C ARG A 142 -6.64 -12.10 -20.10
N SER A 143 -7.49 -12.63 -20.97
CA SER A 143 -8.32 -13.81 -20.66
C SER A 143 -7.47 -15.02 -20.26
N GLY A 144 -7.84 -15.67 -19.15
CA GLY A 144 -7.23 -16.94 -18.73
C GLY A 144 -5.96 -16.83 -17.88
N VAL A 145 -5.53 -15.62 -17.49
CA VAL A 145 -4.41 -15.47 -16.53
C VAL A 145 -4.87 -15.92 -15.15
N LYS A 146 -4.23 -16.97 -14.62
CA LYS A 146 -4.50 -17.53 -13.28
C LYS A 146 -3.35 -17.32 -12.30
N THR A 147 -2.18 -16.97 -12.80
CA THR A 147 -0.95 -16.79 -12.01
C THR A 147 -0.15 -15.64 -12.59
N TYR A 148 0.43 -14.81 -11.73
CA TYR A 148 1.49 -13.87 -12.11
C TYR A 148 2.81 -14.30 -11.51
N ARG A 149 3.88 -14.20 -12.30
CA ARG A 149 5.24 -14.34 -11.80
C ARG A 149 5.80 -12.97 -11.50
N LEU A 150 6.01 -12.66 -10.22
CA LEU A 150 6.34 -11.32 -9.74
C LEU A 150 7.55 -11.34 -8.80
N PRO A 151 8.34 -10.27 -8.73
CA PRO A 151 9.37 -10.13 -7.70
C PRO A 151 8.75 -9.97 -6.31
N GLU A 152 9.21 -10.78 -5.37
CA GLU A 152 8.90 -10.67 -3.94
C GLU A 152 10.19 -10.45 -3.13
N PHE A 153 10.16 -9.42 -2.29
CA PHE A 153 11.25 -9.04 -1.39
C PHE A 153 10.69 -8.67 -0.02
N HIS A 154 10.58 -9.64 0.89
CA HIS A 154 10.04 -9.42 2.22
C HIS A 154 10.51 -10.47 3.21
N VAL A 155 10.45 -10.11 4.50
CA VAL A 155 10.79 -10.99 5.63
C VAL A 155 9.56 -11.34 6.47
N ARG A 156 8.39 -10.80 6.08
CA ARG A 156 7.13 -10.91 6.81
C ARG A 156 5.98 -11.12 5.83
N GLU A 157 5.00 -11.90 6.26
CA GLU A 157 3.79 -12.23 5.50
C GLU A 157 2.53 -11.86 6.28
N VAL A 158 1.44 -11.63 5.54
CA VAL A 158 0.09 -11.63 6.13
C VAL A 158 -0.35 -13.08 6.29
N ALA A 159 -0.15 -13.65 7.47
CA ALA A 159 -0.53 -15.03 7.79
C ALA A 159 -2.04 -15.23 7.81
N ARG A 160 -2.78 -14.19 8.20
CA ARG A 160 -4.24 -14.19 8.24
C ARG A 160 -4.77 -12.87 7.73
N ALA A 161 -5.56 -12.93 6.67
CA ALA A 161 -6.24 -11.75 6.15
C ALA A 161 -7.30 -11.20 7.15
N PRO A 162 -7.65 -9.91 7.07
CA PRO A 162 -8.77 -9.33 7.82
C PRO A 162 -10.06 -10.13 7.67
N PHE A 163 -10.89 -10.18 8.72
CA PHE A 163 -12.11 -11.01 8.74
C PHE A 163 -13.10 -10.70 7.60
N TRP A 164 -13.07 -9.49 7.04
CA TRP A 164 -13.95 -9.04 5.95
C TRP A 164 -13.43 -9.39 4.55
N SER A 165 -12.18 -9.85 4.40
CA SER A 165 -11.55 -10.06 3.09
C SER A 165 -12.17 -11.18 2.25
N LYS A 166 -13.06 -11.99 2.81
CA LYS A 166 -13.81 -13.05 2.12
C LYS A 166 -15.12 -12.57 1.46
N ARG A 167 -15.45 -11.28 1.57
CA ARG A 167 -16.71 -10.69 1.04
C ARG A 167 -16.52 -9.87 -0.24
N ILE A 168 -15.32 -9.87 -0.83
CA ILE A 168 -14.95 -9.10 -2.04
C ILE A 168 -14.74 -10.04 -3.22
#